data_AF-A0A831X0R2-F1
#
_entry.id   AF-A0A831X0R2-F1
#
_cell.length_a   1.000
_cell.length_b   1.000
_cell.length_c   1.000
_cell.angle_alpha   90.00
_cell.angle_beta   90.00
_cell.angle_gamma   90.00
#
_symmetry.space_group_name_H-M   'P 1'
#
loop_
_entity.id
_entity.type
_entity.pdbx_description
1 polymer ?
#
loop_
_entity_poly.entity_id
_entity_poly.type
_entity_poly.pdbx_seq_one_letter_code
_entity_poly.pdbx_strand_id
1 'polypeptide(L)'
;MQILDQVAQASVCILLKIEACATSSSSGRKTMRRVSAIALTVVAFLFLSFHGFSQSAYDLLINGGRVLDGTGNPWFLADIAVKDGKIAAIGNLSGASARRTINAQGRYVVPGFIDMHSHSDSGLASTRTNTNPNVITQGATTVVVNQDGRSPMWPISRQKSTYEKQGIGTNAILMVGHGTVRGMVMKDDFRRPATQSEIEEMKRLVKQGMEEGAYGLSAGLEYVPGRWSTTRELIELARVIAPYGGFYIAHERSEGRDPMWKNASDPTPSVDLLQAVKETIEISEKASVTAVASHLKAKGALFWGSSYAATRLIAEARARGIQVYADQYPYPTSGSDGQTVLVPLWALADEDVDVGGQLGQLQRGRSGASSRIKENFAKKLNTPSLREKIRMDIEHEIDRRGGPYNIIIYEFPNKEYIEKSLGEIAGMRNEDPVDTVIWIQLNGFDRPGGARMRGFSLSELDIEHIMKQEFTATCSDGGTATPDDGIPHPRYYGTFPRKIRRYVFERKIISLPFAIRSMTSLPAQIIGLKDRGLLRENYWADIVIFDPEKIADRATYVNPHQYADGIPYVLVNGEVAVDGGKITGKLAGKVLTPPKK
;
A
#
# COMPACT_ATOMS: atom_id res chain seq x y z
N MET A 1 -35.11 33.45 26.72
CA MET A 1 -34.64 34.09 27.97
C MET A 1 -35.79 34.70 28.78
N GLN A 2 -36.67 35.54 28.20
CA GLN A 2 -37.77 36.19 28.94
C GLN A 2 -38.78 35.24 29.63
N ILE A 3 -39.06 34.06 29.07
CA ILE A 3 -39.99 33.09 29.68
C ILE A 3 -39.37 32.41 30.91
N LEU A 4 -38.04 32.21 30.92
CA LEU A 4 -37.32 31.61 32.05
C LEU A 4 -37.27 32.55 33.26
N ASP A 5 -37.11 33.85 33.04
CA ASP A 5 -37.16 34.86 34.11
C ASP A 5 -38.56 34.97 34.74
N GLN A 6 -39.62 34.86 33.92
CA GLN A 6 -41.00 34.88 34.43
C GLN A 6 -41.35 33.65 35.29
N VAL A 7 -40.85 32.46 34.92
CA VAL A 7 -41.06 31.22 35.69
C VAL A 7 -40.24 31.22 36.99
N ALA A 8 -39.02 31.78 36.97
CA ALA A 8 -38.19 31.93 38.15
C ALA A 8 -38.80 32.92 39.16
N GLN A 9 -39.31 34.06 38.71
CA GLN A 9 -40.00 35.03 39.57
C GLN A 9 -41.30 34.47 40.16
N ALA A 10 -42.10 33.73 39.38
CA ALA A 10 -43.31 33.09 39.87
C ALA A 10 -43.03 32.03 40.96
N SER A 11 -41.96 31.26 40.80
CA SER A 11 -41.57 30.21 41.74
C SER A 11 -41.07 30.76 43.08
N VAL A 12 -40.31 31.86 43.05
CA VAL A 12 -39.86 32.57 44.26
C VAL A 12 -41.04 33.22 45.00
N CYS A 13 -42.02 33.76 44.27
CA CYS A 13 -43.23 34.33 44.86
C CYS A 13 -44.11 33.28 45.57
N ILE A 14 -44.16 32.05 45.05
CA ILE A 14 -44.89 30.93 45.66
C ILE A 14 -44.18 30.45 46.94
N LEU A 15 -42.85 30.35 46.93
CA LEU A 15 -42.05 29.98 48.11
C LEU A 15 -42.19 30.99 49.26
N LEU A 16 -42.16 32.29 48.97
CA LEU A 16 -42.30 33.36 49.98
C LEU A 16 -43.72 33.43 50.57
N LYS A 17 -44.76 33.12 49.79
CA LYS A 17 -46.16 33.05 50.30
C LYS A 17 -46.40 31.85 51.21
N ILE A 18 -45.67 30.75 51.00
CA ILE A 18 -45.79 29.54 51.82
C ILE A 18 -45.10 29.72 53.19
N GLU A 19 -44.00 30.47 53.26
CA GLU A 19 -43.34 30.78 54.54
C GLU A 19 -44.15 31.74 55.43
N ALA A 20 -44.89 32.68 54.85
CA ALA A 20 -45.70 33.65 55.60
C ALA A 20 -46.90 33.03 56.34
N CYS A 21 -47.33 31.82 55.98
CA CYS A 21 -48.51 31.17 56.57
C CYS A 21 -48.18 30.28 57.79
N ALA A 22 -46.92 30.23 58.22
CA ALA A 22 -46.38 29.20 59.11
C ALA A 22 -45.93 29.70 60.49
N THR A 23 -46.78 30.43 61.23
CA THR A 23 -46.44 30.91 62.59
C THR A 23 -47.32 30.38 63.72
N SER A 24 -48.09 29.31 63.53
CA SER A 24 -48.80 28.68 64.66
C SER A 24 -48.83 27.14 64.60
N SER A 25 -48.26 26.51 65.62
CA SER A 25 -48.25 25.07 65.96
C SER A 25 -47.06 24.21 65.49
N SER A 26 -46.62 23.32 66.40
CA SER A 26 -45.46 22.42 66.26
C SER A 26 -45.70 21.23 65.34
N SER A 27 -46.96 20.88 65.02
CA SER A 27 -47.30 19.83 64.06
C SER A 27 -47.12 20.30 62.60
N GLY A 28 -47.40 21.58 62.32
CA GLY A 28 -47.24 22.18 60.98
C GLY A 28 -45.79 22.19 60.48
N ARG A 29 -44.80 22.34 61.36
CA ARG A 29 -43.37 22.37 60.99
C ARG A 29 -42.83 21.02 60.50
N LYS A 30 -43.35 19.89 60.99
CA LYS A 30 -42.92 18.54 60.54
C LYS A 30 -43.53 18.19 59.18
N THR A 31 -44.78 18.60 58.94
CA THR A 31 -45.46 18.39 57.66
C THR A 31 -44.88 19.31 56.57
N MET A 32 -44.57 20.57 56.87
CA MET A 32 -43.90 21.48 55.92
C MET A 32 -42.48 21.05 55.59
N ARG A 33 -41.67 20.57 56.54
CA ARG A 33 -40.33 20.03 56.23
C ARG A 33 -40.39 18.85 55.25
N ARG A 34 -41.43 18.01 55.30
CA ARG A 34 -41.65 16.92 54.33
C ARG A 34 -42.10 17.45 52.97
N VAL A 35 -43.00 18.44 52.93
CA VAL A 35 -43.48 19.04 51.67
C VAL A 35 -42.38 19.84 50.97
N SER A 36 -41.56 20.61 51.69
CA SER A 36 -40.41 21.33 51.14
C SER A 36 -39.28 20.40 50.68
N ALA A 37 -39.04 19.29 51.39
CA ALA A 37 -38.08 18.27 50.94
C ALA A 37 -38.57 17.55 49.68
N ILE A 38 -39.85 17.22 49.58
CA ILE A 38 -40.44 16.64 48.36
C ILE A 38 -40.42 17.65 47.21
N ALA A 39 -40.73 18.93 47.44
CA ALA A 39 -40.66 19.97 46.42
C ALA A 39 -39.22 20.23 45.93
N LEU A 40 -38.22 20.27 46.83
CA LEU A 40 -36.81 20.35 46.42
C LEU A 40 -36.35 19.09 45.66
N THR A 41 -36.84 17.91 46.04
CA THR A 41 -36.51 16.65 45.35
C THR A 41 -37.16 16.59 43.96
N VAL A 42 -38.39 17.09 43.81
CA VAL A 42 -39.10 17.19 42.53
C VAL A 42 -38.48 18.26 41.63
N VAL A 43 -38.06 19.41 42.18
CA VAL A 43 -37.32 20.43 41.42
C VAL A 43 -35.92 19.93 41.04
N ALA A 44 -35.21 19.22 41.91
CA ALA A 44 -33.95 18.57 41.58
C ALA A 44 -34.14 17.46 40.52
N PHE A 45 -35.22 16.67 40.60
CA PHE A 45 -35.57 15.69 39.56
C PHE A 45 -35.95 16.37 38.25
N LEU A 46 -36.63 17.52 38.26
CA LEU A 46 -36.96 18.29 37.07
C LEU A 46 -35.72 18.95 36.46
N PHE A 47 -34.78 19.45 37.27
CA PHE A 47 -33.47 19.95 36.80
C PHE A 47 -32.55 18.83 36.29
N LEU A 48 -32.62 17.62 36.87
CA LEU A 48 -31.94 16.42 36.38
C LEU A 48 -32.61 15.83 35.12
N SER A 49 -33.92 16.02 34.94
CA SER A 49 -34.68 15.56 33.76
C SER A 49 -34.58 16.53 32.57
N PHE A 50 -34.22 17.79 32.81
CA PHE A 50 -33.96 18.78 31.74
C PHE A 50 -32.50 18.84 31.27
N HIS A 51 -31.59 18.12 31.94
CA HIS A 51 -30.34 17.67 31.31
C HIS A 51 -30.61 16.39 30.50
N GLY A 52 -31.64 16.44 29.65
CA GLY A 52 -31.64 15.59 28.48
C GLY A 52 -30.37 15.93 27.73
N PHE A 53 -29.34 15.09 27.87
CA PHE A 53 -28.18 15.11 27.00
C PHE A 53 -28.76 15.21 25.59
N SER A 54 -28.58 16.36 24.93
CA SER A 54 -28.85 16.48 23.51
C SER A 54 -27.90 15.50 22.85
N GLN A 55 -28.35 14.26 22.69
CA GLN A 55 -27.58 13.19 22.10
C GLN A 55 -27.31 13.65 20.67
N SER A 56 -26.06 14.03 20.39
CA SER A 56 -25.64 14.44 19.06
C SER A 56 -26.09 13.40 18.05
N ALA A 57 -26.73 13.84 16.97
CA ALA A 57 -27.31 12.93 15.98
C ALA A 57 -26.25 12.04 15.30
N TYR A 58 -25.02 12.55 15.20
CA TYR A 58 -23.89 11.93 14.53
C TYR A 58 -22.62 11.90 15.41
N ASP A 59 -21.69 11.02 15.05
CA ASP A 59 -20.39 10.92 15.74
C ASP A 59 -19.45 12.03 15.29
N LEU A 60 -19.42 12.26 13.99
CA LEU A 60 -18.54 13.23 13.36
C LEU A 60 -19.25 13.90 12.18
N LEU A 61 -19.04 15.20 12.03
CA LEU A 61 -19.52 16.00 10.91
C LEU A 61 -18.34 16.67 10.21
N ILE A 62 -18.25 16.52 8.89
CA ILE A 62 -17.26 17.18 8.04
C ILE A 62 -17.98 18.28 7.26
N ASN A 63 -17.63 19.55 7.50
CA ASN A 63 -18.36 20.69 6.95
C ASN A 63 -17.63 21.36 5.77
N GLY A 64 -18.39 21.74 4.73
CA GLY A 64 -17.95 22.65 3.67
C GLY A 64 -16.88 22.11 2.72
N GLY A 65 -16.78 20.79 2.59
CA GLY A 65 -15.76 20.13 1.77
C GLY A 65 -16.08 20.15 0.27
N ARG A 66 -15.04 20.20 -0.57
CA ARG A 66 -15.15 19.83 -1.99
C ARG A 66 -15.13 18.32 -2.10
N VAL A 67 -16.31 17.69 -2.19
CA VAL A 67 -16.44 16.24 -2.21
C VAL A 67 -16.11 15.70 -3.60
N LEU A 68 -15.09 14.83 -3.70
CA LEU A 68 -14.90 13.93 -4.84
C LEU A 68 -15.27 12.54 -4.35
N ASP A 69 -16.43 12.03 -4.76
CA ASP A 69 -17.02 10.81 -4.21
C ASP A 69 -16.34 9.50 -4.66
N GLY A 70 -15.29 9.59 -5.47
CA GLY A 70 -14.56 8.45 -6.04
C GLY A 70 -15.13 7.92 -7.35
N THR A 71 -16.26 8.41 -7.85
CA THR A 71 -16.88 7.92 -9.10
C THR A 71 -16.14 8.35 -10.37
N GLY A 72 -15.27 9.35 -10.27
CA GLY A 72 -14.59 9.98 -11.41
C GLY A 72 -15.26 11.26 -11.91
N ASN A 73 -16.38 11.67 -11.31
CA ASN A 73 -17.06 12.94 -11.60
C ASN A 73 -16.35 14.16 -10.99
N PRO A 74 -16.59 15.38 -11.52
CA PRO A 74 -16.17 16.62 -10.87
C PRO A 74 -16.67 16.74 -9.42
N TRP A 75 -15.98 17.56 -8.63
CA TRP A 75 -16.34 17.77 -7.22
C TRP A 75 -17.64 18.56 -7.06
N PHE A 76 -18.31 18.37 -5.92
CA PHE A 76 -19.44 19.19 -5.48
C PHE A 76 -19.28 19.61 -4.02
N LEU A 77 -19.97 20.68 -3.61
CA LEU A 77 -19.93 21.16 -2.23
C LEU A 77 -20.93 20.37 -1.38
N ALA A 78 -20.46 19.74 -0.31
CA ALA A 78 -21.32 19.06 0.64
C ALA A 78 -20.66 18.89 2.01
N ASP A 79 -21.51 18.69 3.01
CA ASP A 79 -21.15 18.18 4.32
C ASP A 79 -21.29 16.65 4.33
N ILE A 80 -20.55 15.99 5.22
CA ILE A 80 -20.62 14.53 5.43
C ILE A 80 -20.80 14.24 6.91
N ALA A 81 -21.87 13.53 7.25
CA ALA A 81 -22.08 13.01 8.60
C ALA A 81 -21.64 11.55 8.71
N VAL A 82 -20.97 11.22 9.80
CA VAL A 82 -20.52 9.87 10.14
C VAL A 82 -21.23 9.40 11.41
N LYS A 83 -21.72 8.17 11.38
CA LYS A 83 -22.35 7.49 12.53
C LYS A 83 -22.04 6.01 12.51
N ASP A 84 -21.65 5.46 13.66
CA ASP A 84 -21.33 4.04 13.86
C ASP A 84 -20.30 3.53 12.83
N GLY A 85 -19.30 4.37 12.55
CA GLY A 85 -18.22 4.09 11.59
C GLY A 85 -18.61 4.17 10.11
N LYS A 86 -19.84 4.57 9.79
CA LYS A 86 -20.38 4.66 8.44
C LYS A 86 -20.75 6.09 8.06
N ILE A 87 -20.74 6.36 6.77
CA ILE A 87 -21.29 7.60 6.20
C ILE A 87 -22.81 7.53 6.35
N ALA A 88 -23.38 8.42 7.15
CA ALA A 88 -24.79 8.45 7.48
C ALA A 88 -25.60 9.38 6.56
N ALA A 89 -24.99 10.48 6.10
CA ALA A 89 -25.61 11.42 5.17
C ALA A 89 -24.53 12.22 4.42
N ILE A 90 -24.84 12.62 3.18
CA ILE A 90 -24.03 13.56 2.37
C ILE A 90 -24.97 14.62 1.79
N GLY A 91 -24.66 15.89 1.99
CA GLY A 91 -25.47 16.99 1.43
C GLY A 91 -25.35 18.28 2.24
N ASN A 92 -26.43 19.05 2.31
CA ASN A 92 -26.50 20.20 3.21
C ASN A 92 -26.90 19.74 4.61
N LEU A 93 -25.98 19.83 5.57
CA LEU A 93 -26.19 19.38 6.95
C LEU A 93 -26.05 20.53 7.95
N SER A 94 -26.37 21.76 7.55
CA SER A 94 -26.22 22.96 8.38
C SER A 94 -26.98 22.94 9.72
N GLY A 95 -28.04 22.12 9.82
CA GLY A 95 -28.82 21.91 11.04
C GLY A 95 -28.42 20.66 11.85
N ALA A 96 -27.44 19.88 11.39
CA ALA A 96 -27.02 18.66 12.05
C ALA A 96 -26.11 18.97 13.26
N SER A 97 -26.20 18.13 14.29
CA SER A 97 -25.28 18.14 15.43
C SER A 97 -24.46 16.85 15.48
N ALA A 98 -23.17 16.97 15.83
CA ALA A 98 -22.26 15.85 15.97
C ALA A 98 -21.36 16.00 17.20
N ARG A 99 -20.84 14.88 17.74
CA ARG A 99 -19.87 14.92 18.86
C ARG A 99 -18.59 15.68 18.50
N ARG A 100 -18.19 15.59 17.24
CA ARG A 100 -17.02 16.28 16.69
C ARG A 100 -17.37 16.89 15.33
N THR A 101 -16.85 18.09 15.06
CA THR A 101 -16.93 18.72 13.74
C THR A 101 -15.54 18.97 13.18
N ILE A 102 -15.33 18.66 11.91
CA ILE A 102 -14.12 18.97 11.14
C ILE A 102 -14.49 20.01 10.07
N ASN A 103 -13.75 21.11 10.01
CA ASN A 103 -13.91 22.12 8.96
C ASN A 103 -13.07 21.74 7.73
N ALA A 104 -13.74 21.38 6.64
CA ALA A 104 -13.14 21.03 5.35
C ALA A 104 -13.24 22.15 4.30
N GLN A 105 -13.59 23.38 4.70
CA GLN A 105 -13.65 24.53 3.79
C GLN A 105 -12.32 24.70 3.03
N GLY A 106 -12.42 24.81 1.70
CA GLY A 106 -11.26 24.94 0.80
C GLY A 106 -10.46 23.64 0.57
N ARG A 107 -10.85 22.53 1.23
CA ARG A 107 -10.20 21.22 1.13
C ARG A 107 -11.03 20.25 0.31
N TYR A 108 -10.37 19.22 -0.22
CA TYR A 108 -11.05 18.08 -0.82
C TYR A 108 -11.37 17.02 0.22
N VAL A 109 -12.55 16.42 0.10
CA VAL A 109 -12.99 15.26 0.91
C VAL A 109 -13.22 14.11 -0.05
N VAL A 110 -12.47 13.03 0.13
CA VAL A 110 -12.41 11.90 -0.81
C VAL A 110 -12.48 10.56 -0.07
N PRO A 111 -12.86 9.44 -0.73
CA PRO A 111 -12.74 8.13 -0.09
C PRO A 111 -11.29 7.86 0.29
N GLY A 112 -11.09 7.12 1.37
CA GLY A 112 -9.78 6.63 1.79
C GLY A 112 -9.09 5.84 0.69
N PHE A 113 -7.77 6.05 0.55
CA PHE A 113 -7.04 5.41 -0.54
C PHE A 113 -6.88 3.91 -0.26
N ILE A 114 -7.03 3.11 -1.31
CA ILE A 114 -6.85 1.66 -1.29
C ILE A 114 -5.55 1.36 -2.01
N ASP A 115 -4.55 0.92 -1.24
CA ASP A 115 -3.27 0.48 -1.77
C ASP A 115 -3.37 -0.95 -2.30
N MET A 116 -3.47 -1.07 -3.63
CA MET A 116 -3.68 -2.35 -4.33
C MET A 116 -2.48 -3.30 -4.19
N HIS A 117 -1.30 -2.78 -3.86
CA HIS A 117 -0.10 -3.59 -3.68
C HIS A 117 0.78 -3.02 -2.56
N SER A 118 0.77 -3.69 -1.41
CA SER A 118 1.54 -3.29 -0.23
C SER A 118 2.30 -4.47 0.37
N HIS A 119 3.48 -4.18 0.91
CA HIS A 119 4.29 -5.08 1.75
C HIS A 119 4.19 -4.71 3.25
N SER A 120 3.05 -4.17 3.67
CA SER A 120 2.77 -3.88 5.09
C SER A 120 2.50 -5.13 5.92
N ASP A 121 2.52 -6.34 5.35
CA ASP A 121 2.15 -7.59 6.04
C ASP A 121 2.91 -7.81 7.36
N SER A 122 4.25 -7.80 7.33
CA SER A 122 5.04 -7.98 8.56
C SER A 122 4.94 -6.78 9.50
N GLY A 123 4.80 -5.56 8.96
CA GLY A 123 4.67 -4.33 9.74
C GLY A 123 3.37 -4.27 10.54
N LEU A 124 2.27 -4.68 9.92
CA LEU A 124 0.96 -4.82 10.58
C LEU A 124 0.94 -5.93 11.62
N ALA A 125 1.86 -6.90 11.55
CA ALA A 125 2.01 -7.97 12.52
C ALA A 125 2.80 -7.56 13.78
N SER A 126 3.40 -6.37 13.82
CA SER A 126 4.22 -5.90 14.94
C SER A 126 3.55 -4.75 15.68
N THR A 127 3.48 -4.83 17.01
CA THR A 127 2.97 -3.75 17.87
C THR A 127 3.75 -2.44 17.79
N ARG A 128 4.99 -2.49 17.28
CA ARG A 128 5.81 -1.30 16.99
C ARG A 128 5.24 -0.47 15.84
N THR A 129 4.58 -1.13 14.89
CA THR A 129 4.27 -0.58 13.57
C THR A 129 2.85 -0.87 13.10
N ASN A 130 2.01 -1.49 13.93
CA ASN A 130 0.64 -1.89 13.58
C ASN A 130 -0.29 -0.71 13.29
N THR A 131 0.07 0.51 13.69
CA THR A 131 -0.61 1.75 13.26
C THR A 131 -0.39 2.10 11.78
N ASN A 132 0.58 1.46 11.13
CA ASN A 132 0.99 1.67 9.74
C ASN A 132 1.31 3.14 9.41
N PRO A 133 2.23 3.79 10.17
CA PRO A 133 2.33 5.24 10.26
C PRO A 133 2.67 5.92 8.93
N ASN A 134 3.63 5.38 8.18
CA ASN A 134 4.04 5.92 6.88
C ASN A 134 2.98 5.74 5.79
N VAL A 135 2.13 4.72 5.90
CA VAL A 135 1.07 4.41 4.93
C VAL A 135 -0.20 5.22 5.22
N ILE A 136 -0.58 5.37 6.50
CA ILE A 136 -1.79 6.11 6.84
C ILE A 136 -1.63 7.62 6.64
N THR A 137 -0.43 8.16 6.84
CA THR A 137 -0.12 9.59 6.66
C THR A 137 -0.16 10.07 5.21
N GLN A 138 -0.07 9.14 4.25
CA GLN A 138 -0.26 9.42 2.83
C GLN A 138 -1.71 9.23 2.36
N GLY A 139 -2.64 8.92 3.28
CA GLY A 139 -4.08 8.82 3.01
C GLY A 139 -4.59 7.40 2.74
N ALA A 140 -3.74 6.37 2.77
CA ALA A 140 -4.20 5.00 2.60
C ALA A 140 -4.94 4.50 3.85
N THR A 141 -6.18 4.05 3.65
CA THR A 141 -7.03 3.48 4.71
C THR A 141 -7.14 1.97 4.60
N THR A 142 -6.83 1.40 3.43
CA THR A 142 -6.88 -0.05 3.17
C THR A 142 -5.62 -0.46 2.41
N VAL A 143 -5.00 -1.56 2.82
CA VAL A 143 -3.86 -2.17 2.13
C VAL A 143 -4.16 -3.60 1.70
N VAL A 144 -3.74 -3.98 0.50
CA VAL A 144 -3.75 -5.37 0.03
C VAL A 144 -2.35 -5.93 0.20
N VAL A 145 -2.21 -6.87 1.12
CA VAL A 145 -0.94 -7.45 1.56
C VAL A 145 -0.79 -8.89 1.09
N ASN A 146 0.35 -9.51 1.40
CA ASN A 146 0.77 -10.83 0.92
C ASN A 146 1.02 -10.86 -0.59
N GLN A 147 1.68 -9.83 -1.10
CA GLN A 147 1.98 -9.68 -2.52
C GLN A 147 3.18 -10.53 -2.97
N ASP A 148 3.44 -10.56 -4.27
CA ASP A 148 4.60 -11.24 -4.89
C ASP A 148 4.70 -12.73 -4.56
N GLY A 149 3.54 -13.38 -4.38
CA GLY A 149 3.46 -14.79 -4.06
C GLY A 149 3.88 -15.13 -2.62
N ARG A 150 3.87 -14.18 -1.69
CA ARG A 150 4.33 -14.39 -0.31
C ARG A 150 3.18 -14.26 0.69
N SER A 151 3.01 -15.28 1.51
CA SER A 151 2.25 -15.22 2.78
C SER A 151 3.25 -15.40 3.93
N PRO A 152 3.86 -14.32 4.46
CA PRO A 152 4.93 -14.42 5.46
C PRO A 152 4.48 -15.08 6.77
N MET A 153 3.17 -15.12 7.01
CA MET A 153 2.57 -15.85 8.12
C MET A 153 1.48 -16.77 7.58
N TRP A 154 1.78 -18.06 7.56
CA TRP A 154 0.85 -19.13 7.19
C TRP A 154 0.43 -19.93 8.44
N PRO A 155 -0.80 -20.48 8.52
CA PRO A 155 -1.93 -20.28 7.60
C PRO A 155 -2.51 -18.86 7.62
N ILE A 156 -3.35 -18.49 6.66
CA ILE A 156 -3.97 -17.16 6.54
C ILE A 156 -4.76 -16.83 7.82
N SER A 157 -5.42 -17.82 8.40
CA SER A 157 -6.12 -17.72 9.69
C SER A 157 -5.23 -17.23 10.83
N ARG A 158 -3.95 -17.61 10.85
CA ARG A 158 -2.96 -17.16 11.84
C ARG A 158 -2.62 -15.68 11.67
N GLN A 159 -2.40 -15.23 10.44
CA GLN A 159 -2.13 -13.82 10.14
C GLN A 159 -3.32 -12.94 10.48
N LYS A 160 -4.51 -13.35 10.03
CA LYS A 160 -5.76 -12.70 10.38
C LYS A 160 -5.94 -12.56 11.89
N SER A 161 -5.82 -13.67 12.64
CA SER A 161 -5.99 -13.65 14.10
C SER A 161 -4.97 -12.76 14.80
N THR A 162 -3.73 -12.70 14.29
CA THR A 162 -2.69 -11.81 14.83
C THR A 162 -3.08 -10.35 14.69
N TYR A 163 -3.53 -9.94 13.49
CA TYR A 163 -4.01 -8.58 13.24
C TYR A 163 -5.24 -8.23 14.09
N GLU A 164 -6.22 -9.14 14.17
CA GLU A 164 -7.45 -8.93 14.94
C GLU A 164 -7.19 -8.79 16.44
N LYS A 165 -6.31 -9.62 17.01
CA LYS A 165 -6.02 -9.60 18.46
C LYS A 165 -5.29 -8.34 18.90
N GLN A 166 -4.35 -7.84 18.08
CA GLN A 166 -3.55 -6.67 18.46
C GLN A 166 -4.11 -5.35 17.94
N GLY A 167 -5.03 -5.40 16.97
CA GLY A 167 -5.52 -4.23 16.25
C GLY A 167 -4.52 -3.72 15.19
N ILE A 168 -5.05 -3.12 14.13
CA ILE A 168 -4.28 -2.53 13.02
C ILE A 168 -4.81 -1.15 12.67
N GLY A 169 -3.94 -0.25 12.19
CA GLY A 169 -4.29 1.13 11.84
C GLY A 169 -5.08 1.22 10.54
N THR A 170 -4.57 0.59 9.47
CA THR A 170 -5.24 0.48 8.17
C THR A 170 -6.08 -0.80 8.12
N ASN A 171 -7.17 -0.81 7.36
CA ASN A 171 -7.80 -2.06 6.95
C ASN A 171 -6.81 -2.93 6.15
N ALA A 172 -6.94 -4.24 6.23
CA ALA A 172 -6.05 -5.18 5.54
C ALA A 172 -6.84 -6.23 4.76
N ILE A 173 -6.42 -6.49 3.53
CA ILE A 173 -6.89 -7.58 2.69
C ILE A 173 -5.73 -8.56 2.50
N LEU A 174 -5.97 -9.84 2.81
CA LEU A 174 -4.96 -10.88 2.73
C LEU A 174 -5.06 -11.65 1.41
N MET A 175 -3.93 -11.91 0.77
CA MET A 175 -3.81 -12.80 -0.39
C MET A 175 -3.16 -14.12 0.02
N VAL A 176 -3.47 -15.20 -0.70
CA VAL A 176 -2.68 -16.43 -0.68
C VAL A 176 -1.47 -16.23 -1.58
N GLY A 177 -0.27 -16.48 -1.06
CA GLY A 177 0.96 -16.40 -1.85
C GLY A 177 1.26 -17.70 -2.59
N HIS A 178 1.30 -17.66 -3.93
CA HIS A 178 1.71 -18.79 -4.78
C HIS A 178 3.08 -19.34 -4.39
N GLY A 179 4.07 -18.47 -4.22
CA GLY A 179 5.42 -18.86 -3.80
C GLY A 179 5.44 -19.55 -2.44
N THR A 180 4.61 -19.11 -1.49
CA THR A 180 4.46 -19.78 -0.19
C THR A 180 3.90 -21.19 -0.31
N VAL A 181 2.75 -21.37 -0.97
CA VAL A 181 2.15 -22.71 -1.09
C VAL A 181 3.04 -23.65 -1.90
N ARG A 182 3.68 -23.14 -2.96
CA ARG A 182 4.62 -23.91 -3.76
C ARG A 182 5.85 -24.34 -2.97
N GLY A 183 6.42 -23.44 -2.17
CA GLY A 183 7.55 -23.75 -1.28
C GLY A 183 7.19 -24.78 -0.21
N MET A 184 5.97 -24.76 0.32
CA MET A 184 5.50 -25.75 1.30
C MET A 184 5.39 -27.16 0.69
N VAL A 185 4.88 -27.26 -0.53
CA VAL A 185 4.64 -28.54 -1.21
C VAL A 185 5.93 -29.14 -1.75
N MET A 186 6.69 -28.35 -2.50
CA MET A 186 7.87 -28.85 -3.23
C MET A 186 9.13 -28.85 -2.38
N LYS A 187 9.18 -28.08 -1.29
CA LYS A 187 10.37 -27.92 -0.43
C LYS A 187 11.59 -27.62 -1.30
N ASP A 188 12.69 -28.32 -1.16
CA ASP A 188 13.93 -28.06 -1.91
C ASP A 188 13.87 -28.42 -3.40
N ASP A 189 12.84 -29.17 -3.85
CA ASP A 189 12.65 -29.62 -5.23
C ASP A 189 11.90 -28.58 -6.11
N PHE A 190 11.82 -27.32 -5.67
CA PHE A 190 11.09 -26.27 -6.38
C PHE A 190 11.69 -25.88 -7.74
N ARG A 191 12.91 -26.34 -8.10
CA ARG A 191 13.65 -25.93 -9.32
C ARG A 191 13.21 -26.65 -10.60
N ARG A 192 11.96 -27.07 -10.67
CA ARG A 192 11.33 -27.73 -11.82
C ARG A 192 9.84 -27.39 -11.87
N PRO A 193 9.14 -27.63 -13.00
CA PRO A 193 7.68 -27.61 -13.01
C PRO A 193 7.10 -28.55 -11.94
N ALA A 194 5.99 -28.13 -11.31
CA ALA A 194 5.26 -28.98 -10.37
C ALA A 194 4.60 -30.15 -11.12
N THR A 195 4.60 -31.32 -10.51
CA THR A 195 3.84 -32.49 -10.95
C THR A 195 2.35 -32.29 -10.70
N GLN A 196 1.49 -33.11 -11.33
CA GLN A 196 0.04 -32.99 -11.13
C GLN A 196 -0.36 -33.20 -9.66
N SER A 197 0.26 -34.12 -8.93
CA SER A 197 -0.03 -34.36 -7.51
C SER A 197 0.37 -33.16 -6.63
N GLU A 198 1.50 -32.51 -6.93
CA GLU A 198 1.92 -31.28 -6.25
C GLU A 198 0.97 -30.12 -6.56
N ILE A 199 0.48 -30.01 -7.80
CA ILE A 199 -0.54 -29.02 -8.17
C ILE A 199 -1.83 -29.26 -7.38
N GLU A 200 -2.29 -30.50 -7.26
CA GLU A 200 -3.49 -30.81 -6.45
C GLU A 200 -3.29 -30.49 -4.96
N GLU A 201 -2.09 -30.69 -4.40
CA GLU A 201 -1.80 -30.26 -3.04
C GLU A 201 -1.77 -28.72 -2.90
N MET A 202 -1.13 -28.02 -3.83
CA MET A 202 -1.17 -26.56 -3.85
C MET A 202 -2.61 -26.03 -3.96
N LYS A 203 -3.48 -26.68 -4.77
CA LYS A 203 -4.91 -26.34 -4.86
C LYS A 203 -5.62 -26.49 -3.51
N ARG A 204 -5.31 -27.53 -2.72
CA ARG A 204 -5.85 -27.70 -1.37
C ARG A 204 -5.42 -26.57 -0.44
N LEU A 205 -4.16 -26.15 -0.47
CA LEU A 205 -3.66 -25.02 0.32
C LEU A 205 -4.28 -23.69 -0.10
N VAL A 206 -4.43 -23.45 -1.41
CA VAL A 206 -5.11 -22.24 -1.92
C VAL A 206 -6.57 -22.22 -1.45
N LYS A 207 -7.28 -23.36 -1.56
CA LYS A 207 -8.65 -23.49 -1.05
C LYS A 207 -8.73 -23.20 0.44
N GLN A 208 -7.82 -23.75 1.24
CA GLN A 208 -7.72 -23.45 2.68
C GLN A 208 -7.57 -21.93 2.91
N GLY A 209 -6.64 -21.27 2.23
CA GLY A 209 -6.43 -19.83 2.40
C GLY A 209 -7.67 -18.98 2.06
N MET A 210 -8.41 -19.37 1.01
CA MET A 210 -9.69 -18.72 0.67
C MET A 210 -10.75 -18.92 1.76
N GLU A 211 -10.88 -20.14 2.29
CA GLU A 211 -11.82 -20.46 3.39
C GLU A 211 -11.47 -19.75 4.70
N GLU A 212 -10.19 -19.44 4.90
CA GLU A 212 -9.69 -18.68 6.05
C GLU A 212 -9.87 -17.16 5.90
N GLY A 213 -10.28 -16.67 4.72
CA GLY A 213 -10.67 -15.29 4.47
C GLY A 213 -9.75 -14.50 3.53
N ALA A 214 -8.88 -15.15 2.77
CA ALA A 214 -8.13 -14.47 1.70
C ALA A 214 -9.05 -14.02 0.56
N TYR A 215 -8.67 -12.94 -0.13
CA TYR A 215 -9.40 -12.40 -1.29
C TYR A 215 -8.92 -12.94 -2.64
N GLY A 216 -7.86 -13.74 -2.66
CA GLY A 216 -7.36 -14.28 -3.92
C GLY A 216 -5.94 -14.82 -3.83
N LEU A 217 -5.28 -14.87 -4.98
CA LEU A 217 -3.95 -15.46 -5.17
C LEU A 217 -2.98 -14.40 -5.68
N SER A 218 -1.89 -14.17 -4.96
CA SER A 218 -0.75 -13.39 -5.46
C SER A 218 0.33 -14.32 -6.03
N ALA A 219 1.11 -13.83 -6.99
CA ALA A 219 2.24 -14.54 -7.57
C ALA A 219 3.48 -13.66 -7.72
N GLY A 220 4.65 -14.28 -7.58
CA GLY A 220 5.96 -13.66 -7.76
C GLY A 220 6.77 -14.46 -8.76
N LEU A 221 6.56 -14.21 -10.06
CA LEU A 221 7.04 -15.09 -11.12
C LEU A 221 8.48 -14.81 -11.55
N GLU A 222 9.06 -13.68 -11.15
CA GLU A 222 10.51 -13.46 -11.18
C GLU A 222 11.23 -14.04 -9.95
N TYR A 223 10.50 -14.38 -8.88
CA TYR A 223 11.10 -14.78 -7.61
C TYR A 223 11.12 -16.29 -7.41
N VAL A 224 12.00 -16.75 -6.51
CA VAL A 224 11.98 -18.12 -6.00
C VAL A 224 10.84 -18.27 -5.00
N PRO A 225 10.04 -19.36 -5.02
CA PRO A 225 10.13 -20.50 -5.95
C PRO A 225 9.30 -20.35 -7.24
N GLY A 226 8.57 -19.23 -7.41
CA GLY A 226 7.61 -19.03 -8.49
C GLY A 226 8.20 -19.05 -9.90
N ARG A 227 9.48 -18.71 -10.10
CA ARG A 227 10.07 -18.61 -11.44
C ARG A 227 10.07 -19.89 -12.28
N TRP A 228 10.04 -21.07 -11.64
CA TRP A 228 9.96 -22.37 -12.32
C TRP A 228 8.54 -22.90 -12.49
N SER A 229 7.54 -22.14 -12.02
CA SER A 229 6.14 -22.47 -12.27
C SER A 229 5.79 -22.30 -13.74
N THR A 230 4.78 -23.04 -14.18
CA THR A 230 4.24 -22.95 -15.55
C THR A 230 2.93 -22.17 -15.56
N THR A 231 2.55 -21.60 -16.71
CA THR A 231 1.24 -20.97 -16.89
C THR A 231 0.09 -21.92 -16.56
N ARG A 232 0.24 -23.23 -16.89
CA ARG A 232 -0.74 -24.27 -16.52
C ARG A 232 -0.90 -24.40 -15.00
N GLU A 233 0.20 -24.43 -14.25
CA GLU A 233 0.16 -24.47 -12.78
C GLU A 233 -0.62 -23.27 -12.23
N LEU A 234 -0.35 -22.06 -12.73
CA LEU A 234 -1.02 -20.84 -12.30
C LEU A 234 -2.51 -20.83 -12.66
N ILE A 235 -2.89 -21.29 -13.86
CA ILE A 235 -4.30 -21.44 -14.27
C ILE A 235 -5.04 -22.38 -13.31
N GLU A 236 -4.44 -23.53 -12.99
CA GLU A 236 -5.06 -24.53 -12.10
C GLU A 236 -5.28 -23.98 -10.68
N LEU A 237 -4.34 -23.19 -10.16
CA LEU A 237 -4.48 -22.53 -8.86
C LEU A 237 -5.46 -21.36 -8.90
N ALA A 238 -5.45 -20.55 -9.97
CA ALA A 238 -6.38 -19.45 -10.16
C ALA A 238 -7.84 -19.95 -10.30
N ARG A 239 -8.08 -21.13 -10.87
CA ARG A 239 -9.43 -21.74 -10.91
C ARG A 239 -9.99 -22.01 -9.51
N VAL A 240 -9.14 -22.24 -8.51
CA VAL A 240 -9.59 -22.48 -7.13
C VAL A 240 -10.21 -21.23 -6.51
N ILE A 241 -9.73 -20.03 -6.88
CA ILE A 241 -10.22 -18.77 -6.29
C ILE A 241 -11.50 -18.24 -6.98
N ALA A 242 -11.81 -18.70 -8.19
CA ALA A 242 -12.96 -18.22 -8.97
C ALA A 242 -14.32 -18.41 -8.25
N PRO A 243 -14.64 -19.57 -7.64
CA PRO A 243 -15.88 -19.74 -6.89
C PRO A 243 -16.03 -18.79 -5.71
N TYR A 244 -14.94 -18.29 -5.15
CA TYR A 244 -14.91 -17.32 -4.05
C TYR A 244 -15.07 -15.88 -4.54
N GLY A 245 -15.09 -15.64 -5.86
CA GLY A 245 -15.03 -14.29 -6.43
C GLY A 245 -13.69 -13.60 -6.20
N GLY A 246 -12.62 -14.38 -5.99
CA GLY A 246 -11.29 -13.83 -5.76
C GLY A 246 -10.60 -13.35 -7.03
N PHE A 247 -9.53 -12.58 -6.86
CA PHE A 247 -8.71 -12.08 -7.96
C PHE A 247 -7.27 -12.60 -7.91
N TYR A 248 -6.65 -12.67 -9.08
CA TYR A 248 -5.24 -13.01 -9.27
C TYR A 248 -4.43 -11.72 -9.44
N ILE A 249 -3.29 -11.60 -8.76
CA ILE A 249 -2.36 -10.47 -8.93
C ILE A 249 -0.94 -11.01 -9.03
N ALA A 250 -0.15 -10.51 -9.98
CA ALA A 250 1.19 -11.05 -10.20
C ALA A 250 2.23 -9.96 -10.39
N HIS A 251 3.33 -10.06 -9.64
CA HIS A 251 4.63 -9.65 -10.15
C HIS A 251 4.93 -10.59 -11.32
N GLU A 252 4.86 -10.01 -12.53
CA GLU A 252 4.89 -10.75 -13.78
C GLU A 252 6.22 -11.50 -13.98
N ARG A 253 6.26 -12.47 -14.89
CA ARG A 253 7.48 -13.28 -15.11
C ARG A 253 8.66 -12.46 -15.58
N SER A 254 8.41 -11.30 -16.19
CA SER A 254 9.39 -10.33 -16.65
C SER A 254 8.79 -8.94 -16.69
N GLU A 255 9.59 -7.92 -16.42
CA GLU A 255 9.18 -6.50 -16.43
C GLU A 255 9.95 -5.65 -17.45
N GLY A 256 10.72 -6.29 -18.33
CA GLY A 256 11.55 -5.62 -19.33
C GLY A 256 11.91 -6.56 -20.48
N ARG A 257 13.11 -6.38 -21.05
CA ARG A 257 13.65 -7.29 -22.07
C ARG A 257 13.83 -8.71 -21.55
N ASP A 258 14.30 -8.82 -20.32
CA ASP A 258 14.67 -10.06 -19.66
C ASP A 258 14.22 -10.03 -18.20
N PRO A 259 13.89 -11.19 -17.61
CA PRO A 259 13.48 -11.25 -16.22
C PRO A 259 14.66 -10.97 -15.29
N MET A 260 14.39 -10.50 -14.07
CA MET A 260 15.45 -10.11 -13.11
C MET A 260 16.52 -11.17 -12.87
N TRP A 261 16.16 -12.44 -12.95
CA TRP A 261 17.08 -13.54 -12.70
C TRP A 261 17.99 -13.91 -13.87
N LYS A 262 17.72 -13.37 -15.06
CA LYS A 262 18.43 -13.70 -16.30
C LYS A 262 19.71 -12.89 -16.38
N ASN A 263 20.85 -13.55 -16.60
CA ASN A 263 22.07 -12.86 -17.01
C ASN A 263 22.25 -13.01 -18.53
N ALA A 264 23.06 -12.15 -19.14
CA ALA A 264 23.37 -12.26 -20.57
C ALA A 264 24.15 -13.55 -20.89
N SER A 265 24.97 -14.01 -19.95
CA SER A 265 25.77 -15.24 -20.06
C SER A 265 25.01 -16.54 -19.83
N ASP A 266 23.77 -16.43 -19.35
CA ASP A 266 22.91 -17.59 -19.13
C ASP A 266 22.31 -18.03 -20.49
N PRO A 267 22.40 -19.32 -20.88
CA PRO A 267 21.88 -19.79 -22.17
C PRO A 267 20.37 -20.05 -22.18
N THR A 268 19.67 -19.97 -21.04
CA THR A 268 18.23 -20.24 -20.97
C THR A 268 17.40 -19.31 -21.87
N PRO A 269 16.28 -19.75 -22.46
CA PRO A 269 15.39 -18.82 -23.16
C PRO A 269 14.89 -17.72 -22.22
N SER A 270 14.84 -16.50 -22.72
CA SER A 270 14.31 -15.36 -21.98
C SER A 270 12.80 -15.21 -22.19
N VAL A 271 12.18 -14.42 -21.32
CA VAL A 271 10.79 -13.99 -21.40
C VAL A 271 10.77 -12.47 -21.26
N ASP A 272 10.15 -11.76 -22.20
CA ASP A 272 9.99 -10.31 -22.09
C ASP A 272 8.67 -9.91 -21.40
N LEU A 273 8.52 -8.63 -21.08
CA LEU A 273 7.30 -8.06 -20.49
C LEU A 273 6.04 -8.36 -21.32
N LEU A 274 6.11 -8.31 -22.66
CA LEU A 274 4.93 -8.50 -23.49
C LEU A 274 4.43 -9.95 -23.45
N GLN A 275 5.36 -10.90 -23.39
CA GLN A 275 5.06 -12.30 -23.14
C GLN A 275 4.51 -12.52 -21.74
N ALA A 276 5.06 -11.83 -20.73
CA ALA A 276 4.56 -11.91 -19.36
C ALA A 276 3.13 -11.35 -19.21
N VAL A 277 2.82 -10.22 -19.86
CA VAL A 277 1.46 -9.66 -19.91
C VAL A 277 0.48 -10.61 -20.62
N LYS A 278 0.92 -11.26 -21.71
CA LYS A 278 0.11 -12.30 -22.37
C LYS A 278 -0.15 -13.50 -21.46
N GLU A 279 0.82 -13.91 -20.65
CA GLU A 279 0.64 -14.95 -19.63
C GLU A 279 -0.42 -14.53 -18.60
N THR A 280 -0.37 -13.30 -18.08
CA THR A 280 -1.39 -12.75 -17.16
C THR A 280 -2.79 -12.76 -17.79
N ILE A 281 -2.92 -12.37 -19.06
CA ILE A 281 -4.19 -12.40 -19.82
C ILE A 281 -4.68 -13.84 -19.98
N GLU A 282 -3.81 -14.77 -20.35
CA GLU A 282 -4.15 -16.18 -20.53
C GLU A 282 -4.65 -16.81 -19.22
N ILE A 283 -4.02 -16.49 -18.09
CA ILE A 283 -4.46 -16.94 -16.76
C ILE A 283 -5.87 -16.41 -16.46
N SER A 284 -6.12 -15.12 -16.66
CA SER A 284 -7.45 -14.51 -16.47
C SER A 284 -8.51 -15.20 -17.31
N GLU A 285 -8.23 -15.39 -18.59
CA GLU A 285 -9.15 -15.99 -19.56
C GLU A 285 -9.47 -17.46 -19.20
N LYS A 286 -8.44 -18.29 -19.03
CA LYS A 286 -8.60 -19.74 -18.83
C LYS A 286 -9.07 -20.14 -17.43
N ALA A 287 -8.85 -19.29 -16.42
CA ALA A 287 -9.36 -19.49 -15.08
C ALA A 287 -10.66 -18.71 -14.80
N SER A 288 -11.07 -17.81 -15.70
CA SER A 288 -12.25 -16.95 -15.55
C SER A 288 -12.22 -16.14 -14.24
N VAL A 289 -11.07 -15.52 -13.96
CA VAL A 289 -10.84 -14.67 -12.79
C VAL A 289 -10.44 -13.26 -13.20
N THR A 290 -10.73 -12.29 -12.34
CA THR A 290 -10.09 -10.98 -12.43
C THR A 290 -8.57 -11.15 -12.24
N ALA A 291 -7.77 -10.57 -13.13
CA ALA A 291 -6.31 -10.55 -13.02
C ALA A 291 -5.76 -9.12 -12.97
N VAL A 292 -4.68 -8.92 -12.23
CA VAL A 292 -3.95 -7.65 -12.14
C VAL A 292 -2.49 -7.87 -12.49
N ALA A 293 -2.03 -7.21 -13.56
CA ALA A 293 -0.60 -7.04 -13.84
C ALA A 293 -0.05 -6.04 -12.82
N SER A 294 0.61 -6.56 -11.80
CA SER A 294 1.10 -5.75 -10.68
C SER A 294 2.21 -4.82 -11.13
N HIS A 295 2.23 -3.63 -10.55
CA HIS A 295 3.23 -2.58 -10.70
C HIS A 295 3.79 -2.51 -12.13
N LEU A 296 2.88 -2.51 -13.11
CA LEU A 296 3.20 -2.65 -14.53
C LEU A 296 4.25 -1.60 -14.92
N LYS A 297 5.32 -2.06 -15.56
CA LYS A 297 6.46 -1.20 -15.91
C LYS A 297 7.22 -1.76 -17.10
N ALA A 298 7.88 -0.87 -17.84
CA ALA A 298 8.84 -1.19 -18.89
C ALA A 298 10.25 -0.86 -18.38
N LYS A 299 11.01 -1.88 -18.01
CA LYS A 299 12.32 -1.74 -17.36
C LYS A 299 13.49 -1.86 -18.32
N GLY A 300 14.44 -0.93 -18.19
CA GLY A 300 15.69 -0.88 -18.95
C GLY A 300 15.59 -0.02 -20.21
N ALA A 301 16.67 0.71 -20.52
CA ALA A 301 16.66 1.72 -21.58
C ALA A 301 16.30 1.15 -22.97
N LEU A 302 16.75 -0.07 -23.25
CA LEU A 302 16.48 -0.76 -24.51
C LEU A 302 15.03 -1.28 -24.64
N PHE A 303 14.23 -1.15 -23.58
CA PHE A 303 12.86 -1.65 -23.53
C PHE A 303 11.82 -0.59 -23.14
N TRP A 304 12.25 0.65 -22.87
CA TRP A 304 11.35 1.80 -22.69
C TRP A 304 10.46 2.00 -23.92
N GLY A 305 9.24 2.49 -23.71
CA GLY A 305 8.20 2.60 -24.74
C GLY A 305 7.37 1.32 -24.93
N SER A 306 7.86 0.15 -24.49
CA SER A 306 7.10 -1.10 -24.59
C SER A 306 5.81 -1.12 -23.74
N SER A 307 5.67 -0.21 -22.78
CA SER A 307 4.42 -0.07 -22.01
C SER A 307 3.21 0.26 -22.90
N TYR A 308 3.43 0.92 -24.04
CA TYR A 308 2.38 1.18 -25.02
C TYR A 308 1.83 -0.11 -25.62
N ALA A 309 2.71 -1.06 -25.95
CA ALA A 309 2.30 -2.38 -26.42
C ALA A 309 1.67 -3.22 -25.29
N ALA A 310 2.24 -3.21 -24.09
CA ALA A 310 1.70 -3.93 -22.93
C ALA A 310 0.27 -3.49 -22.59
N THR A 311 0.04 -2.18 -22.46
CA THR A 311 -1.29 -1.61 -22.17
C THR A 311 -2.29 -1.85 -23.31
N ARG A 312 -1.83 -1.87 -24.56
CA ARG A 312 -2.67 -2.25 -25.71
C ARG A 312 -3.13 -3.71 -25.63
N LEU A 313 -2.25 -4.64 -25.28
CA LEU A 313 -2.62 -6.06 -25.08
C LEU A 313 -3.71 -6.20 -24.01
N ILE A 314 -3.56 -5.50 -22.89
CA ILE A 314 -4.55 -5.47 -21.81
C ILE A 314 -5.87 -4.88 -22.32
N ALA A 315 -5.84 -3.73 -23.01
CA ALA A 315 -7.04 -3.09 -23.56
C ALA A 315 -7.79 -4.00 -24.56
N GLU A 316 -7.07 -4.67 -25.47
CA GLU A 316 -7.63 -5.61 -26.43
C GLU A 316 -8.26 -6.83 -25.73
N ALA A 317 -7.63 -7.36 -24.67
CA ALA A 317 -8.20 -8.44 -23.87
C ALA A 317 -9.49 -8.01 -23.16
N ARG A 318 -9.51 -6.80 -22.58
CA ARG A 318 -10.71 -6.22 -21.96
C ARG A 318 -11.84 -6.01 -22.95
N ALA A 319 -11.53 -5.58 -24.18
CA ALA A 319 -12.53 -5.44 -25.24
C ALA A 319 -13.18 -6.78 -25.63
N ARG A 320 -12.50 -7.92 -25.38
CA ARG A 320 -13.05 -9.28 -25.52
C ARG A 320 -13.80 -9.78 -24.27
N GLY A 321 -13.91 -8.95 -23.22
CA GLY A 321 -14.60 -9.29 -21.97
C GLY A 321 -13.70 -9.89 -20.89
N ILE A 322 -12.39 -10.04 -21.13
CA ILE A 322 -11.44 -10.59 -20.15
C ILE A 322 -11.19 -9.55 -19.04
N GLN A 323 -11.32 -9.97 -17.78
CA GLN A 323 -11.20 -9.09 -16.61
C GLN A 323 -9.74 -8.87 -16.19
N VAL A 324 -8.92 -8.29 -17.07
CA VAL A 324 -7.52 -7.95 -16.76
C VAL A 324 -7.36 -6.45 -16.48
N TYR A 325 -6.60 -6.12 -15.44
CA TYR A 325 -6.30 -4.78 -14.95
C TYR A 325 -4.80 -4.64 -14.73
N ALA A 326 -4.35 -3.45 -14.34
CA ALA A 326 -2.97 -3.20 -13.91
C ALA A 326 -2.97 -2.35 -12.63
N ASP A 327 -1.84 -2.32 -11.93
CA ASP A 327 -1.56 -1.25 -10.97
C ASP A 327 -0.14 -0.68 -11.17
N GLN A 328 0.13 0.49 -10.59
CA GLN A 328 1.39 1.19 -10.78
C GLN A 328 1.70 2.19 -9.65
N TYR A 329 2.98 2.29 -9.27
CA TYR A 329 3.53 3.37 -8.46
C TYR A 329 4.20 4.48 -9.31
N PRO A 330 4.15 5.76 -8.87
CA PRO A 330 4.57 6.91 -9.68
C PRO A 330 6.06 7.30 -9.51
N TYR A 331 6.98 6.33 -9.66
CA TYR A 331 8.43 6.54 -9.47
C TYR A 331 9.30 5.92 -10.58
N PRO A 332 10.39 6.58 -11.01
CA PRO A 332 11.27 6.13 -12.10
C PRO A 332 12.27 5.01 -11.73
N THR A 333 12.09 4.34 -10.59
CA THR A 333 13.03 3.33 -10.08
C THR A 333 12.26 2.22 -9.37
N SER A 334 12.79 1.01 -9.42
CA SER A 334 12.20 -0.20 -8.86
C SER A 334 13.15 -0.89 -7.87
N GLY A 335 12.62 -1.87 -7.14
CA GLY A 335 13.37 -2.66 -6.15
C GLY A 335 13.58 -1.95 -4.81
N SER A 336 14.18 -2.67 -3.87
CA SER A 336 14.53 -2.15 -2.54
C SER A 336 15.73 -1.19 -2.61
N ASP A 337 15.54 -0.04 -1.99
CA ASP A 337 16.46 1.08 -1.81
C ASP A 337 17.97 0.82 -1.70
N GLY A 338 18.68 1.20 -2.76
CA GLY A 338 20.14 1.28 -2.71
C GLY A 338 20.84 -0.08 -2.71
N GLN A 339 20.11 -1.18 -2.85
CA GLN A 339 20.66 -2.53 -3.00
C GLN A 339 20.80 -2.95 -4.47
N THR A 340 20.86 -2.00 -5.41
CA THR A 340 21.17 -2.36 -6.79
C THR A 340 22.57 -2.97 -6.83
N VAL A 341 22.68 -4.18 -7.36
CA VAL A 341 23.96 -4.88 -7.55
C VAL A 341 24.14 -5.08 -9.04
N LEU A 342 25.20 -4.51 -9.60
CA LEU A 342 25.50 -4.60 -11.03
C LEU A 342 26.42 -5.79 -11.37
N VAL A 343 27.14 -6.29 -10.38
CA VAL A 343 27.96 -7.51 -10.54
C VAL A 343 27.04 -8.73 -10.40
N PRO A 344 27.07 -9.69 -11.33
CA PRO A 344 26.24 -10.87 -11.20
C PRO A 344 26.64 -11.67 -9.95
N LEU A 345 25.66 -12.15 -9.17
CA LEU A 345 25.95 -12.80 -7.90
C LEU A 345 26.81 -14.05 -8.06
N TRP A 346 26.72 -14.75 -9.20
CA TRP A 346 27.55 -15.95 -9.46
C TRP A 346 29.03 -15.61 -9.47
N ALA A 347 29.40 -14.37 -9.80
CA ALA A 347 30.78 -13.90 -9.75
C ALA A 347 31.26 -13.68 -8.30
N LEU A 348 30.34 -13.40 -7.37
CA LEU A 348 30.63 -13.16 -5.95
C LEU A 348 30.58 -14.43 -5.07
N ALA A 349 29.80 -15.43 -5.50
CA ALA A 349 29.54 -16.65 -4.75
C ALA A 349 30.74 -17.61 -4.71
N ASP A 350 30.73 -18.61 -3.82
CA ASP A 350 31.64 -19.75 -3.92
C ASP A 350 31.25 -20.65 -5.12
N GLU A 351 32.18 -21.48 -5.62
CA GLU A 351 31.98 -22.26 -6.86
C GLU A 351 30.78 -23.23 -6.79
N ASP A 352 30.48 -23.75 -5.60
CA ASP A 352 29.40 -24.73 -5.39
C ASP A 352 28.06 -24.10 -4.97
N VAL A 353 27.97 -22.76 -4.96
CA VAL A 353 26.76 -22.05 -4.52
C VAL A 353 25.95 -21.57 -5.74
N ASP A 354 24.83 -22.22 -5.97
CA ASP A 354 23.80 -21.73 -6.89
C ASP A 354 23.18 -20.44 -6.33
N VAL A 355 23.52 -19.32 -6.95
CA VAL A 355 22.95 -17.99 -6.68
C VAL A 355 21.98 -17.55 -7.77
N GLY A 356 21.42 -18.51 -8.51
CA GLY A 356 20.48 -18.29 -9.60
C GLY A 356 19.36 -17.33 -9.22
N GLY A 357 19.33 -16.18 -9.89
CA GLY A 357 18.28 -15.18 -9.77
C GLY A 357 18.41 -14.28 -8.54
N GLN A 358 19.12 -13.17 -8.71
CA GLN A 358 19.36 -12.19 -7.66
C GLN A 358 18.06 -11.85 -6.90
N LEU A 359 18.07 -12.12 -5.58
CA LEU A 359 17.01 -11.94 -4.57
C LEU A 359 16.04 -13.12 -4.31
N GLY A 360 16.38 -14.34 -4.71
CA GLY A 360 15.73 -15.57 -4.24
C GLY A 360 16.49 -16.30 -3.13
N GLN A 361 16.55 -15.75 -1.91
CA GLN A 361 16.93 -16.46 -0.68
C GLN A 361 18.23 -17.31 -0.72
N LEU A 362 19.38 -16.65 -0.65
CA LEU A 362 20.30 -17.02 0.43
C LEU A 362 19.60 -16.60 1.72
N GLN A 363 19.15 -17.58 2.49
CA GLN A 363 18.72 -17.50 3.89
C GLN A 363 18.88 -16.10 4.52
N ARG A 364 17.78 -15.38 4.75
CA ARG A 364 17.73 -14.19 5.64
C ARG A 364 17.96 -14.56 7.12
N GLY A 365 19.01 -15.33 7.38
CA GLY A 365 19.33 -15.99 8.65
C GLY A 365 20.65 -16.77 8.63
N ARG A 366 21.36 -16.83 7.49
CA ARG A 366 22.81 -17.10 7.48
C ARG A 366 23.47 -15.99 6.68
N SER A 367 24.33 -15.21 7.33
CA SER A 367 25.44 -14.50 6.73
C SER A 367 26.00 -15.29 5.53
N GLY A 368 25.70 -14.86 4.31
CA GLY A 368 25.90 -15.69 3.10
C GLY A 368 26.39 -14.92 1.88
N ALA A 369 26.73 -13.64 2.04
CA ALA A 369 27.91 -13.14 1.35
C ALA A 369 29.10 -13.78 2.08
N SER A 370 29.88 -14.61 1.39
CA SER A 370 31.14 -15.12 1.93
C SER A 370 31.91 -13.96 2.57
N SER A 371 32.61 -14.17 3.69
CA SER A 371 33.62 -13.22 4.20
C SER A 371 34.74 -12.92 3.18
N ARG A 372 34.64 -13.51 1.98
CA ARG A 372 35.61 -13.53 0.90
C ARG A 372 35.01 -13.06 -0.44
N ILE A 373 33.91 -12.27 -0.46
CA ILE A 373 33.29 -11.78 -1.73
C ILE A 373 34.35 -11.22 -2.68
N LYS A 374 35.23 -10.35 -2.18
CA LYS A 374 36.28 -9.72 -2.98
C LYS A 374 37.29 -10.73 -3.49
N GLU A 375 37.68 -11.70 -2.67
CA GLU A 375 38.62 -12.76 -3.09
C GLU A 375 38.02 -13.65 -4.17
N ASN A 376 36.76 -14.07 -4.00
CA ASN A 376 36.04 -14.88 -4.98
C ASN A 376 35.93 -14.15 -6.32
N PHE A 377 35.58 -12.86 -6.26
CA PHE A 377 35.46 -12.03 -7.44
C PHE A 377 36.82 -11.85 -8.13
N ALA A 378 37.88 -11.52 -7.38
CA ALA A 378 39.23 -11.40 -7.91
C ALA A 378 39.74 -12.72 -8.53
N LYS A 379 39.49 -13.87 -7.88
CA LYS A 379 39.84 -15.19 -8.40
C LYS A 379 39.20 -15.44 -9.76
N LYS A 380 37.90 -15.17 -9.92
CA LYS A 380 37.19 -15.36 -11.19
C LYS A 380 37.63 -14.39 -12.27
N LEU A 381 37.93 -13.14 -11.90
CA LEU A 381 38.50 -12.16 -12.83
C LEU A 381 39.88 -12.57 -13.37
N ASN A 382 40.64 -13.40 -12.66
CA ASN A 382 41.93 -13.92 -13.15
C ASN A 382 41.78 -15.01 -14.23
N THR A 383 40.57 -15.55 -14.42
CA THR A 383 40.28 -16.50 -15.50
C THR A 383 39.69 -15.76 -16.71
N PRO A 384 40.38 -15.70 -17.87
CA PRO A 384 39.95 -14.87 -19.01
C PRO A 384 38.51 -15.12 -19.48
N SER A 385 38.11 -16.39 -19.59
CA SER A 385 36.74 -16.75 -20.01
C SER A 385 35.67 -16.35 -19.01
N LEU A 386 35.97 -16.35 -17.72
CA LEU A 386 35.05 -15.88 -16.68
C LEU A 386 35.02 -14.36 -16.62
N ARG A 387 36.16 -13.69 -16.80
CA ARG A 387 36.23 -12.23 -16.91
C ARG A 387 35.33 -11.70 -18.02
N GLU A 388 35.37 -12.32 -19.19
CA GLU A 388 34.52 -11.91 -20.31
C GLU A 388 33.02 -12.05 -19.99
N LYS A 389 32.63 -13.19 -19.40
CA LYS A 389 31.25 -13.40 -18.93
C LYS A 389 30.82 -12.37 -17.88
N ILE A 390 31.70 -12.05 -16.94
CA ILE A 390 31.44 -11.02 -15.91
C ILE A 390 31.22 -9.66 -16.57
N ARG A 391 32.08 -9.26 -17.51
CA ARG A 391 31.95 -7.98 -18.23
C ARG A 391 30.62 -7.88 -18.96
N MET A 392 30.27 -8.92 -19.72
CA MET A 392 29.00 -8.99 -20.46
C MET A 392 27.78 -8.92 -19.53
N ASP A 393 27.81 -9.62 -18.39
CA ASP A 393 26.71 -9.59 -17.43
C ASP A 393 26.59 -8.25 -16.70
N ILE A 394 27.70 -7.57 -16.42
CA ILE A 394 27.71 -6.22 -15.86
C ILE A 394 27.13 -5.22 -16.86
N GLU A 395 27.55 -5.26 -18.13
CA GLU A 395 27.01 -4.41 -19.19
C GLU A 395 25.49 -4.58 -19.31
N HIS A 396 25.03 -5.83 -19.29
CA HIS A 396 23.61 -6.15 -19.29
C HIS A 396 22.85 -5.57 -18.09
N GLU A 397 23.41 -5.65 -16.87
CA GLU A 397 22.81 -5.00 -15.70
C GLU A 397 22.80 -3.47 -15.82
N ILE A 398 23.86 -2.85 -16.34
CA ILE A 398 23.90 -1.40 -16.56
C ILE A 398 22.76 -0.96 -17.47
N ASP A 399 22.56 -1.64 -18.60
CA ASP A 399 21.47 -1.35 -19.54
C ASP A 399 20.09 -1.54 -18.91
N ARG A 400 19.92 -2.62 -18.14
CA ARG A 400 18.70 -2.90 -17.38
C ARG A 400 18.38 -1.81 -16.35
N ARG A 401 19.38 -1.07 -15.87
CA ARG A 401 19.21 0.08 -14.96
C ARG A 401 19.05 1.42 -15.66
N GLY A 402 18.93 1.43 -16.98
CA GLY A 402 18.76 2.64 -17.79
C GLY A 402 20.08 3.21 -18.33
N GLY A 403 21.18 2.47 -18.22
CA GLY A 403 22.51 2.93 -18.62
C GLY A 403 23.30 3.60 -17.48
N PRO A 404 24.57 3.92 -17.70
CA PRO A 404 25.51 4.30 -16.64
C PRO A 404 25.17 5.65 -15.97
N TYR A 405 24.56 6.58 -16.70
CA TYR A 405 24.14 7.87 -16.14
C TYR A 405 22.86 7.79 -15.28
N ASN A 406 22.13 6.66 -15.35
CA ASN A 406 20.93 6.42 -14.54
C ASN A 406 21.23 5.61 -13.28
N ILE A 407 22.50 5.35 -12.96
CA ILE A 407 22.91 4.60 -11.77
C ILE A 407 23.62 5.56 -10.84
N ILE A 408 23.00 5.92 -9.71
CA ILE A 408 23.55 6.89 -8.76
C ILE A 408 24.14 6.16 -7.54
N ILE A 409 25.35 6.55 -7.14
CA ILE A 409 26.03 6.05 -5.95
C ILE A 409 25.63 6.92 -4.74
N TYR A 410 25.10 6.30 -3.69
CA TYR A 410 24.69 7.00 -2.45
C TYR A 410 25.64 6.76 -1.29
N GLU A 411 26.31 5.60 -1.23
CA GLU A 411 27.31 5.30 -0.21
C GLU A 411 28.51 4.61 -0.85
N PHE A 412 29.70 5.14 -0.62
CA PHE A 412 30.98 4.56 -1.04
C PHE A 412 32.12 5.07 -0.13
N PRO A 413 33.24 4.34 0.07
CA PRO A 413 34.33 4.80 0.92
C PRO A 413 34.92 6.15 0.51
N ASN A 414 35.11 6.40 -0.79
CA ASN A 414 35.48 7.73 -1.28
C ASN A 414 34.24 8.61 -1.42
N LYS A 415 34.15 9.65 -0.59
CA LYS A 415 33.03 10.60 -0.57
C LYS A 415 32.88 11.42 -1.85
N GLU A 416 33.94 11.56 -2.65
CA GLU A 416 33.89 12.30 -3.93
C GLU A 416 32.94 11.65 -4.95
N TYR A 417 32.67 10.36 -4.82
CA TYR A 417 31.78 9.61 -5.71
C TYR A 417 30.32 9.57 -5.25
N ILE A 418 30.01 10.08 -4.06
CA ILE A 418 28.63 10.15 -3.56
C ILE A 418 27.83 11.14 -4.41
N GLU A 419 26.58 10.80 -4.71
CA GLU A 419 25.64 11.53 -5.57
C GLU A 419 26.05 11.66 -7.05
N LYS A 420 27.17 11.03 -7.46
CA LYS A 420 27.55 10.90 -8.86
C LYS A 420 26.94 9.66 -9.49
N SER A 421 26.67 9.76 -10.78
CA SER A 421 26.32 8.61 -11.60
C SER A 421 27.52 7.72 -11.87
N LEU A 422 27.29 6.44 -12.16
CA LEU A 422 28.32 5.50 -12.61
C LEU A 422 29.08 6.06 -13.84
N GLY A 423 28.35 6.70 -14.77
CA GLY A 423 28.95 7.33 -15.96
C GLY A 423 29.88 8.49 -15.62
N GLU A 424 29.53 9.34 -14.65
CA GLU A 424 30.41 10.42 -14.19
C GLU A 424 31.67 9.87 -13.49
N ILE A 425 31.51 8.84 -12.66
CA ILE A 425 32.64 8.19 -11.97
C ILE A 425 33.57 7.54 -12.99
N ALA A 426 33.03 6.87 -14.01
CA ALA A 426 33.81 6.30 -15.10
C ALA A 426 34.62 7.38 -15.84
N GLY A 427 34.01 8.53 -16.12
CA GLY A 427 34.70 9.69 -16.69
C GLY A 427 35.83 10.24 -15.81
N MET A 428 35.61 10.34 -14.49
CA MET A 428 36.65 10.77 -13.53
C MET A 428 37.82 9.79 -13.46
N ARG A 429 37.57 8.49 -13.70
CA ARG A 429 38.57 7.42 -13.68
C ARG A 429 39.23 7.17 -15.03
N ASN A 430 38.74 7.80 -16.10
CA ASN A 430 39.15 7.51 -17.48
C ASN A 430 39.05 6.01 -17.82
N GLU A 431 37.96 5.37 -17.36
CA GLU A 431 37.64 3.95 -17.55
C GLU A 431 36.27 3.81 -18.23
N ASP A 432 35.98 2.63 -18.79
CA ASP A 432 34.62 2.32 -19.20
C ASP A 432 33.72 2.02 -17.98
N PRO A 433 32.38 2.14 -18.10
CA PRO A 433 31.48 1.88 -16.98
C PRO A 433 31.54 0.47 -16.40
N VAL A 434 31.84 -0.55 -17.22
CA VAL A 434 31.95 -1.95 -16.77
C VAL A 434 33.19 -2.13 -15.89
N ASP A 435 34.34 -1.60 -16.32
CA ASP A 435 35.57 -1.61 -15.50
C ASP A 435 35.42 -0.81 -14.22
N THR A 436 34.68 0.30 -14.27
CA THR A 436 34.34 1.07 -13.08
C THR A 436 33.50 0.26 -12.09
N VAL A 437 32.53 -0.53 -12.54
CA VAL A 437 31.76 -1.44 -11.67
C VAL A 437 32.65 -2.50 -11.03
N ILE A 438 33.54 -3.12 -11.82
CA ILE A 438 34.52 -4.10 -11.32
C ILE A 438 35.38 -3.46 -10.22
N TRP A 439 35.87 -2.24 -10.48
CA TRP A 439 36.67 -1.48 -9.52
C TRP A 439 35.89 -1.15 -8.25
N ILE A 440 34.64 -0.69 -8.36
CA ILE A 440 33.76 -0.40 -7.21
C ILE A 440 33.57 -1.65 -6.34
N GLN A 441 33.33 -2.82 -6.93
CA GLN A 441 33.17 -4.07 -6.18
C GLN A 441 34.44 -4.45 -5.40
N LEU A 442 35.62 -4.25 -5.98
CA LEU A 442 36.90 -4.60 -5.35
C LEU A 442 37.34 -3.57 -4.28
N ASN A 443 37.10 -2.28 -4.52
CA ASN A 443 37.63 -1.18 -3.71
C ASN A 443 36.60 -0.55 -2.77
N GLY A 444 35.34 -0.94 -2.89
CA GLY A 444 34.24 -0.47 -2.04
C GLY A 444 34.11 -1.22 -0.72
N PHE A 445 32.92 -1.19 -0.15
CA PHE A 445 32.55 -1.92 1.05
C PHE A 445 32.55 -3.44 0.84
N ASP A 446 32.65 -4.21 1.92
CA ASP A 446 32.56 -5.67 1.87
C ASP A 446 31.10 -6.13 1.76
N ARG A 447 30.51 -5.89 0.60
CA ARG A 447 29.13 -6.25 0.25
C ARG A 447 28.98 -6.49 -1.24
N PRO A 448 27.92 -7.20 -1.67
CA PRO A 448 27.54 -7.23 -3.09
C PRO A 448 27.34 -5.83 -3.64
N GLY A 449 27.98 -5.56 -4.77
CA GLY A 449 28.01 -4.27 -5.48
C GLY A 449 29.09 -3.30 -5.01
N GLY A 450 29.78 -3.55 -3.89
CA GLY A 450 30.83 -2.67 -3.34
C GLY A 450 30.36 -1.28 -2.86
N ALA A 451 29.13 -0.88 -3.18
CA ALA A 451 28.57 0.41 -2.86
C ALA A 451 27.07 0.27 -2.56
N ARG A 452 26.48 1.34 -2.03
CA ARG A 452 25.04 1.52 -2.08
C ARG A 452 24.70 2.36 -3.30
N MET A 453 23.92 1.81 -4.23
CA MET A 453 23.59 2.46 -5.49
C MET A 453 22.15 2.20 -5.93
N ARG A 454 21.62 3.08 -6.78
CA ARG A 454 20.26 3.00 -7.31
C ARG A 454 20.25 3.16 -8.82
N GLY A 455 19.59 2.23 -9.50
CA GLY A 455 19.24 2.36 -10.91
C GLY A 455 17.89 3.04 -11.12
N PHE A 456 17.85 4.11 -11.91
CA PHE A 456 16.65 4.76 -12.42
C PHE A 456 16.23 4.08 -13.73
N SER A 457 15.71 2.87 -13.58
CA SER A 457 15.49 1.94 -14.69
C SER A 457 14.22 2.16 -15.50
N LEU A 458 13.39 3.13 -15.14
CA LEU A 458 12.07 3.37 -15.75
C LEU A 458 12.00 4.75 -16.39
N SER A 459 11.30 4.84 -17.51
CA SER A 459 11.02 6.11 -18.19
C SER A 459 9.81 6.82 -17.60
N GLU A 460 9.91 8.14 -17.39
CA GLU A 460 8.76 8.98 -16.98
C GLU A 460 7.63 8.92 -18.02
N LEU A 461 7.96 8.78 -19.32
CA LEU A 461 6.97 8.69 -20.39
C LEU A 461 6.13 7.40 -20.29
N ASP A 462 6.76 6.28 -19.94
CA ASP A 462 6.05 5.03 -19.72
C ASP A 462 5.20 5.10 -18.44
N ILE A 463 5.72 5.76 -17.40
CA ILE A 463 5.00 5.97 -16.14
C ILE A 463 3.71 6.75 -16.39
N GLU A 464 3.81 7.87 -17.11
CA GLU A 464 2.67 8.69 -17.51
C GLU A 464 1.67 7.96 -18.40
N HIS A 465 2.18 7.14 -19.34
CA HIS A 465 1.32 6.39 -20.25
C HIS A 465 0.49 5.34 -19.49
N ILE A 466 1.12 4.55 -18.63
CA ILE A 466 0.46 3.49 -17.88
C ILE A 466 -0.57 4.08 -16.91
N MET A 467 -0.26 5.18 -16.21
CA MET A 467 -1.20 5.76 -15.25
C MET A 467 -2.44 6.36 -15.88
N LYS A 468 -2.41 6.72 -17.17
CA LYS A 468 -3.55 7.25 -17.93
C LYS A 468 -4.60 6.20 -18.26
N GLN A 469 -4.26 4.91 -18.18
CA GLN A 469 -5.18 3.86 -18.58
C GLN A 469 -6.29 3.69 -17.53
N GLU A 470 -7.55 3.62 -17.96
CA GLU A 470 -8.73 3.57 -17.07
C GLU A 470 -8.78 2.32 -16.19
N PHE A 471 -8.02 1.28 -16.55
CA PHE A 471 -7.87 0.00 -15.87
C PHE A 471 -6.61 -0.07 -14.98
N THR A 472 -5.84 1.01 -14.84
CA THR A 472 -4.65 1.06 -13.98
C THR A 472 -4.99 1.65 -12.62
N ALA A 473 -4.94 0.83 -11.57
CA ALA A 473 -4.99 1.26 -10.19
C ALA A 473 -3.67 1.89 -9.72
N THR A 474 -3.72 2.67 -8.64
CA THR A 474 -2.52 3.15 -7.96
C THR A 474 -2.10 2.13 -6.90
N CYS A 475 -0.81 1.83 -6.83
CA CYS A 475 -0.23 1.07 -5.74
C CYS A 475 1.03 1.75 -5.23
N SER A 476 1.44 1.44 -4.00
CA SER A 476 2.70 1.95 -3.47
C SER A 476 3.87 0.99 -3.74
N ASP A 477 3.63 -0.32 -3.74
CA ASP A 477 4.69 -1.34 -3.65
C ASP A 477 5.61 -1.05 -2.42
N GLY A 478 5.04 -0.37 -1.43
CA GLY A 478 5.65 0.06 -0.19
C GLY A 478 5.20 -0.82 0.95
N GLY A 479 6.04 -0.92 1.97
CA GLY A 479 5.70 -1.57 3.23
C GLY A 479 5.59 -0.58 4.37
N THR A 480 5.39 -1.09 5.56
CA THR A 480 5.48 -0.28 6.76
C THR A 480 6.95 -0.01 7.09
N ALA A 481 7.28 1.25 7.37
CA ALA A 481 8.63 1.68 7.74
C ALA A 481 8.58 2.76 8.82
N THR A 482 9.65 2.82 9.58
CA THR A 482 9.93 3.73 10.68
C THR A 482 11.33 4.33 10.51
N PRO A 483 11.64 5.47 11.13
CA PRO A 483 12.98 6.07 11.06
C PRO A 483 14.12 5.16 11.56
N ASP A 484 13.82 4.16 12.38
CA ASP A 484 14.79 3.18 12.88
C ASP A 484 15.10 2.07 11.85
N ASP A 485 14.31 1.97 10.79
CA ASP A 485 14.57 1.03 9.70
C ASP A 485 15.62 1.62 8.73
N GLY A 486 16.29 0.77 7.93
CA GLY A 486 17.22 1.25 6.90
C GLY A 486 16.52 2.10 5.85
N ILE A 487 17.23 2.96 5.11
CA ILE A 487 16.70 3.96 4.17
C ILE A 487 15.74 3.33 3.12
N PRO A 488 14.39 3.35 3.24
CA PRO A 488 13.50 2.67 2.31
C PRO A 488 13.37 3.40 0.96
N HIS A 489 12.68 2.81 -0.02
CA HIS A 489 12.26 3.54 -1.21
C HIS A 489 11.22 4.62 -0.85
N PRO A 490 11.30 5.87 -1.37
CA PRO A 490 10.38 6.96 -1.01
C PRO A 490 8.88 6.67 -1.27
N ARG A 491 8.57 5.74 -2.18
CA ARG A 491 7.23 5.17 -2.38
C ARG A 491 6.55 4.67 -1.10
N TYR A 492 7.32 4.28 -0.09
CA TYR A 492 6.81 3.89 1.23
C TYR A 492 6.10 5.05 1.95
N TYR A 493 6.37 6.30 1.60
CA TYR A 493 5.89 7.50 2.31
C TYR A 493 5.12 8.48 1.43
N GLY A 494 5.24 8.38 0.10
CA GLY A 494 4.83 9.46 -0.80
C GLY A 494 3.94 9.09 -1.97
N THR A 495 3.56 7.82 -2.16
CA THR A 495 2.94 7.36 -3.42
C THR A 495 1.71 8.16 -3.84
N PHE A 496 0.67 8.20 -3.00
CA PHE A 496 -0.59 8.87 -3.35
C PHE A 496 -0.45 10.40 -3.43
N PRO A 497 0.20 11.08 -2.45
CA PRO A 497 0.48 12.51 -2.53
C PRO A 497 1.31 12.89 -3.75
N ARG A 498 2.30 12.08 -4.13
CA ARG A 498 3.11 12.28 -5.34
C ARG A 498 2.25 12.23 -6.59
N LYS A 499 1.36 11.23 -6.71
CA LYS A 499 0.46 11.13 -7.86
C LYS A 499 -0.41 12.39 -8.00
N ILE A 500 -0.97 12.87 -6.89
CA ILE A 500 -1.79 14.09 -6.88
C ILE A 500 -0.93 15.31 -7.21
N ARG A 501 0.15 15.57 -6.46
CA ARG A 501 0.93 16.80 -6.64
C ARG A 501 1.62 16.85 -8.01
N ARG A 502 2.44 15.84 -8.30
CA ARG A 502 3.29 15.82 -9.48
C ARG A 502 2.48 15.63 -10.75
N TYR A 503 1.55 14.67 -10.79
CA TYR A 503 0.92 14.27 -12.05
C TYR A 503 -0.44 14.93 -12.29
N VAL A 504 -1.14 15.41 -11.27
CA VAL A 504 -2.36 16.21 -11.45
C VAL A 504 -2.06 17.70 -11.52
N PHE A 505 -1.38 18.26 -10.52
CA PHE A 505 -1.23 19.72 -10.41
C PHE A 505 -0.04 20.27 -11.18
N GLU A 506 1.14 19.65 -11.09
CA GLU A 506 2.37 20.17 -11.71
C GLU A 506 2.46 19.81 -13.19
N ARG A 507 2.38 18.52 -13.53
CA ARG A 507 2.55 18.02 -14.91
C ARG A 507 1.24 17.95 -15.70
N LYS A 508 0.08 17.97 -15.03
CA LYS A 508 -1.27 17.93 -15.65
C LYS A 508 -1.47 16.76 -16.63
N ILE A 509 -0.97 15.59 -16.24
CA ILE A 509 -1.01 14.34 -17.02
C ILE A 509 -2.38 13.67 -16.92
N ILE A 510 -3.02 13.77 -15.74
CA ILE A 510 -4.34 13.22 -15.44
C ILE A 510 -5.15 14.23 -14.62
N SER A 511 -6.48 14.13 -14.65
CA SER A 511 -7.36 14.98 -13.85
C SER A 511 -7.43 14.51 -12.39
N LEU A 512 -7.79 15.42 -11.47
CA LEU A 512 -7.96 15.06 -10.06
C LEU A 512 -9.02 13.97 -9.84
N PRO A 513 -10.25 14.05 -10.43
CA PRO A 513 -11.24 12.98 -10.29
C PRO A 513 -10.73 11.62 -10.78
N PHE A 514 -9.98 11.60 -11.88
CA PHE A 514 -9.40 10.37 -12.42
C PHE A 514 -8.33 9.79 -11.47
N ALA A 515 -7.45 10.63 -10.94
CA ALA A 515 -6.45 10.22 -9.96
C ALA A 515 -7.13 9.61 -8.71
N ILE A 516 -8.13 10.30 -8.15
CA ILE A 516 -8.87 9.80 -6.98
C ILE A 516 -9.56 8.46 -7.27
N ARG A 517 -10.26 8.33 -8.40
CA ARG A 517 -10.86 7.06 -8.84
C ARG A 517 -9.83 5.92 -8.88
N SER A 518 -8.64 6.18 -9.44
CA SER A 518 -7.59 5.17 -9.60
C SER A 518 -7.01 4.64 -8.27
N MET A 519 -7.24 5.35 -7.15
CA MET A 519 -6.78 4.95 -5.82
C MET A 519 -7.93 4.71 -4.83
N THR A 520 -9.18 4.67 -5.30
CA THR A 520 -10.37 4.46 -4.46
C THR A 520 -11.32 3.43 -5.08
N SER A 521 -12.23 3.86 -5.95
CA SER A 521 -13.31 3.01 -6.49
C SER A 521 -12.81 1.99 -7.50
N LEU A 522 -11.74 2.26 -8.24
CA LEU A 522 -11.14 1.27 -9.15
C LEU A 522 -10.54 0.07 -8.40
N PRO A 523 -9.64 0.24 -7.40
CA PRO A 523 -9.24 -0.87 -6.54
C PRO A 523 -10.42 -1.59 -5.87
N ALA A 524 -11.41 -0.84 -5.34
CA ALA A 524 -12.60 -1.45 -4.73
C ALA A 524 -13.37 -2.33 -5.73
N GLN A 525 -13.49 -1.89 -7.00
CA GLN A 525 -14.08 -2.67 -8.07
C GLN A 525 -13.28 -3.93 -8.40
N ILE A 526 -11.95 -3.82 -8.53
CA ILE A 526 -11.05 -4.96 -8.83
C ILE A 526 -11.17 -6.04 -7.75
N ILE A 527 -11.15 -5.61 -6.48
CA ILE A 527 -11.23 -6.50 -5.31
C ILE A 527 -12.66 -7.05 -5.10
N GLY A 528 -13.68 -6.31 -5.53
CA GLY A 528 -15.08 -6.64 -5.32
C GLY A 528 -15.70 -6.10 -4.03
N LEU A 529 -15.11 -5.07 -3.42
CA LEU A 529 -15.65 -4.40 -2.23
C LEU A 529 -16.96 -3.67 -2.56
N LYS A 530 -17.97 -3.81 -1.70
CA LYS A 530 -19.33 -3.27 -1.94
C LYS A 530 -19.71 -2.08 -1.07
N ASP A 531 -18.91 -1.79 -0.06
CA ASP A 531 -19.18 -0.80 0.99
C ASP A 531 -17.98 0.12 1.27
N ARG A 532 -17.01 0.19 0.34
CA ARG A 532 -15.78 1.00 0.42
C ARG A 532 -15.39 1.54 -0.96
N GLY A 533 -14.46 2.50 -0.98
CA GLY A 533 -13.90 3.12 -2.19
C GLY A 533 -14.78 4.20 -2.85
N LEU A 534 -15.94 4.49 -2.26
CA LEU A 534 -16.83 5.58 -2.67
C LEU A 534 -17.36 6.31 -1.43
N LEU A 535 -17.66 7.60 -1.55
CA LEU A 535 -18.39 8.36 -0.53
C LEU A 535 -19.89 8.24 -0.82
N ARG A 536 -20.55 7.31 -0.13
CA ARG A 536 -22.00 7.06 -0.25
C ARG A 536 -22.59 6.73 1.11
N GLU A 537 -23.86 7.05 1.30
CA GLU A 537 -24.58 6.63 2.50
C GLU A 537 -24.48 5.12 2.71
N ASN A 538 -24.35 4.71 3.96
CA ASN A 538 -24.16 3.34 4.44
C ASN A 538 -22.80 2.68 4.11
N TYR A 539 -21.89 3.37 3.40
CA TYR A 539 -20.52 2.90 3.20
C TYR A 539 -19.69 3.17 4.47
N TRP A 540 -18.60 2.43 4.67
CA TRP A 540 -17.66 2.72 5.74
C TRP A 540 -17.06 4.11 5.55
N ALA A 541 -16.92 4.85 6.65
CA ALA A 541 -16.30 6.17 6.67
C ALA A 541 -14.76 6.07 6.65
N ASP A 542 -14.24 5.49 5.57
CA ASP A 542 -12.85 5.63 5.15
C ASP A 542 -12.73 6.91 4.33
N ILE A 543 -12.14 7.96 4.90
CA ILE A 543 -12.17 9.31 4.31
C ILE A 543 -10.79 9.94 4.42
N VAL A 544 -10.35 10.60 3.35
CA VAL A 544 -9.18 11.48 3.35
C VAL A 544 -9.64 12.92 3.13
N ILE A 545 -9.13 13.83 3.93
CA ILE A 545 -9.30 15.27 3.73
C ILE A 545 -7.94 15.86 3.43
N PHE A 546 -7.79 16.49 2.26
CA PHE A 546 -6.51 17.08 1.86
C PHE A 546 -6.64 18.51 1.34
N ASP A 547 -5.59 19.28 1.58
CA ASP A 547 -5.40 20.64 1.11
C ASP A 547 -4.74 20.61 -0.28
N PRO A 548 -5.43 21.07 -1.35
CA PRO A 548 -4.90 20.99 -2.70
C PRO A 548 -3.66 21.86 -2.93
N GLU A 549 -3.45 22.91 -2.13
CA GLU A 549 -2.29 23.78 -2.29
C GLU A 549 -1.02 23.18 -1.65
N LYS A 550 -1.21 22.40 -0.58
CA LYS A 550 -0.12 21.86 0.25
C LYS A 550 0.23 20.40 0.00
N ILE A 551 -0.67 19.61 -0.58
CA ILE A 551 -0.45 18.17 -0.76
C ILE A 551 0.83 17.91 -1.56
N ALA A 552 1.75 17.15 -0.98
CA ALA A 552 3.04 16.81 -1.59
C ALA A 552 3.70 15.61 -0.89
N ASP A 553 4.41 14.78 -1.66
CA ASP A 553 5.39 13.85 -1.10
C ASP A 553 6.65 14.60 -0.67
N ARG A 554 7.18 14.27 0.52
CA ARG A 554 8.46 14.81 1.02
C ARG A 554 9.59 13.80 0.99
N ALA A 555 9.25 12.51 0.97
CA ALA A 555 10.22 11.43 0.91
C ALA A 555 11.07 11.52 -0.36
N THR A 556 12.38 11.52 -0.17
CA THR A 556 13.38 11.49 -1.25
C THR A 556 14.18 10.20 -1.20
N TYR A 557 15.05 9.97 -2.18
CA TYR A 557 15.91 8.78 -2.21
C TYR A 557 17.00 8.77 -1.13
N VAL A 558 17.39 9.95 -0.65
CA VAL A 558 18.40 10.14 0.41
C VAL A 558 17.73 10.22 1.77
N ASN A 559 16.62 10.96 1.86
CA ASN A 559 15.83 11.15 3.08
C ASN A 559 14.40 10.60 2.87
N PRO A 560 14.19 9.29 2.91
CA PRO A 560 12.90 8.68 2.60
C PRO A 560 11.90 8.71 3.77
N HIS A 561 12.36 8.83 5.02
CA HIS A 561 11.50 8.83 6.21
C HIS A 561 10.83 10.18 6.47
N GLN A 562 10.14 10.71 5.46
CA GLN A 562 9.44 11.99 5.54
C GLN A 562 7.98 11.79 5.20
N TYR A 563 7.09 12.06 6.15
CA TYR A 563 5.65 12.02 5.92
C TYR A 563 5.21 13.07 4.90
N ALA A 564 4.10 12.79 4.22
CA ALA A 564 3.52 13.70 3.26
C ALA A 564 2.90 14.94 3.92
N ASP A 565 2.92 16.05 3.19
CA ASP A 565 2.24 17.28 3.61
C ASP A 565 0.80 17.33 3.06
N GLY A 566 0.00 18.22 3.64
CA GLY A 566 -1.31 18.60 3.08
C GLY A 566 -2.43 17.59 3.30
N ILE A 567 -2.23 16.55 4.10
CA ILE A 567 -3.28 15.59 4.50
C ILE A 567 -3.57 15.75 6.00
N PRO A 568 -4.38 16.75 6.40
CA PRO A 568 -4.67 17.00 7.81
C PRO A 568 -5.53 15.92 8.46
N TYR A 569 -6.39 15.22 7.71
CA TYR A 569 -7.27 14.21 8.29
C TYR A 569 -7.37 12.95 7.45
N VAL A 570 -7.28 11.81 8.14
CA VAL A 570 -7.56 10.48 7.59
C VAL A 570 -8.45 9.76 8.60
N LEU A 571 -9.58 9.26 8.12
CA LEU A 571 -10.53 8.47 8.88
C LEU A 571 -10.46 7.03 8.38
N VAL A 572 -10.40 6.08 9.31
CA VAL A 572 -10.52 4.65 9.02
C VAL A 572 -11.71 4.13 9.81
N ASN A 573 -12.71 3.58 9.12
CA ASN A 573 -13.95 3.11 9.73
C ASN A 573 -14.62 4.16 10.64
N GLY A 574 -14.55 5.43 10.24
CA GLY A 574 -15.10 6.59 10.96
C GLY A 574 -14.26 7.14 12.11
N GLU A 575 -13.20 6.45 12.52
CA GLU A 575 -12.28 6.93 13.55
C GLU A 575 -11.17 7.79 12.94
N VAL A 576 -10.84 8.91 13.57
CA VAL A 576 -9.79 9.83 13.11
C VAL A 576 -8.41 9.23 13.43
N ALA A 577 -7.74 8.71 12.39
CA ALA A 577 -6.43 8.07 12.48
C ALA A 577 -5.28 9.06 12.25
N VAL A 578 -5.53 10.11 11.46
CA VAL A 578 -4.65 11.29 11.33
C VAL A 578 -5.48 12.53 11.68
N ASP A 579 -4.97 13.37 12.57
CA ASP A 579 -5.63 14.55 13.11
C ASP A 579 -4.71 15.77 13.05
N GLY A 580 -5.05 16.76 12.23
CA GLY A 580 -4.19 17.91 11.97
C GLY A 580 -2.80 17.54 11.43
N GLY A 581 -2.71 16.44 10.66
CA GLY A 581 -1.46 15.90 10.10
C GLY A 581 -0.65 15.05 11.09
N LYS A 582 -1.17 14.77 12.29
CA LYS A 582 -0.51 13.93 13.30
C LYS A 582 -1.22 12.59 13.43
N ILE A 583 -0.46 11.51 13.51
CA ILE A 583 -0.99 10.16 13.74
C ILE A 583 -1.58 10.10 15.16
N THR A 584 -2.80 9.59 15.30
CA THR A 584 -3.49 9.52 16.60
C THR A 584 -3.20 8.23 17.38
N GLY A 585 -2.60 7.22 16.72
CA GLY A 585 -2.36 5.90 17.29
C GLY A 585 -3.58 4.98 17.30
N LYS A 586 -4.71 5.41 16.71
CA LYS A 586 -5.93 4.60 16.62
C LYS A 586 -5.73 3.38 15.73
N LEU A 587 -6.12 2.22 16.25
CA LEU A 587 -6.11 0.93 15.54
C LEU A 587 -7.52 0.60 15.03
N ALA A 588 -8.01 1.43 14.12
CA ALA A 588 -9.40 1.37 13.64
C ALA A 588 -9.59 0.45 12.42
N GLY A 589 -8.51 -0.04 11.85
CA GLY A 589 -8.50 -0.96 10.72
C GLY A 589 -9.07 -2.34 11.08
N LYS A 590 -9.65 -2.99 10.07
CA LYS A 590 -10.17 -4.35 10.15
C LYS A 590 -9.49 -5.24 9.12
N VAL A 591 -9.34 -6.52 9.44
CA VAL A 591 -9.05 -7.52 8.41
C VAL A 591 -10.35 -7.74 7.63
N LEU A 592 -10.36 -7.35 6.37
CA LEU A 592 -11.51 -7.55 5.50
C LEU A 592 -11.47 -9.01 5.02
N THR A 593 -12.62 -9.67 5.02
CA THR A 593 -12.80 -11.00 4.42
C THR A 593 -13.90 -10.94 3.37
N PRO A 594 -13.86 -11.78 2.32
CA PRO A 594 -14.96 -11.86 1.36
C PRO A 594 -16.28 -12.20 2.08
N PRO A 595 -17.44 -11.74 1.57
CA PRO A 595 -18.72 -12.20 2.07
C PRO A 595 -18.80 -13.73 1.97
N LYS A 596 -19.26 -14.40 3.02
CA LYS A 596 -19.59 -15.84 2.93
C LYS A 596 -20.71 -15.99 1.90
N LYS A 597 -20.46 -16.72 0.82
CA LYS A 597 -21.48 -17.07 -0.18
C LYS A 597 -22.48 -18.06 0.40
#